data_AF-A0A2A2Y522-F1
#
_entry.id   AF-A0A2A2Y522-F1
#
_cell.length_a   1.000
_cell.length_b   1.000
_cell.length_c   1.000
_cell.angle_alpha   90.00
_cell.angle_beta   90.00
_cell.angle_gamma   90.00
#
_symmetry.space_group_name_H-M   'P 1'
#
loop_
_entity.id
_entity.type
_entity.pdbx_description
1 polymer ?
#
loop_
_entity_poly.entity_id
_entity_poly.type
_entity_poly.pdbx_seq_one_letter_code
_entity_poly.pdbx_strand_id
1 'polypeptide(L)'
;MKSKYTLVRVRATRRFFFPAIVSAAFLMAFFAPKAEAQIITWNGTVNNLANGAWGTAGNWTGSNIPDTSAEIASLSKDWLGTTTNTPSFSLGANRTINALLFEDTGASSDRGGFINTGSTLTLAGSNPFIQTNNSIALNCGLAWGSTTWTKNGAATLILNATNAGSGIINMDAGIIDCGAAEALGTSTPTWTSGDTGRVRFSGGKTYANNFLINPGVSGFSGQGLLGHTGAGGVATITGTITFNGMPGAGGAILGSTTVGQELRIEGPINGTAGALSHRDGRVIYVGGGAISGSANHTGVAIIGANNGYPQGLSPLLGASGNASFDLNGFNQAIAGLTFGFTAQAHRGTLSVGATTLTLNGNLTTSGTTPAHEINATAGGTLALGATARTFTINDSTALNDLTINNALITGAGLIKQGTGNLVMNGVSSAPALTLGAGSLTLAPAAANTLTVPALDIAAART
;
A
#
# COMPACT_ATOMS: atom_id res chain seq x y z
N MET A 1 -98.27 -21.65 -43.97
CA MET A 1 -97.92 -21.09 -42.64
C MET A 1 -96.44 -21.35 -42.41
N LYS A 2 -95.58 -20.32 -42.44
CA LYS A 2 -94.13 -20.44 -42.24
C LYS A 2 -93.79 -20.05 -40.80
N SER A 3 -93.29 -21.00 -40.02
CA SER A 3 -92.90 -20.80 -38.62
C SER A 3 -91.59 -20.00 -38.51
N LYS A 4 -91.63 -18.94 -37.71
CA LYS A 4 -90.47 -18.15 -37.28
C LYS A 4 -89.74 -18.90 -36.17
N TYR A 5 -88.43 -19.12 -36.32
CA TYR A 5 -87.54 -19.53 -35.23
C TYR A 5 -86.71 -18.32 -34.80
N THR A 6 -86.86 -17.91 -33.53
CA THR A 6 -86.10 -16.83 -32.90
C THR A 6 -84.88 -17.42 -32.20
N LEU A 7 -83.68 -17.07 -32.67
CA LEU A 7 -82.41 -17.43 -32.03
C LEU A 7 -82.17 -16.52 -30.81
N VAL A 8 -82.26 -17.10 -29.61
CA VAL A 8 -81.89 -16.44 -28.35
C VAL A 8 -80.38 -16.58 -28.14
N ARG A 9 -79.63 -15.47 -28.26
CA ARG A 9 -78.21 -15.41 -27.84
C ARG A 9 -78.13 -15.28 -26.31
N VAL A 10 -77.69 -16.33 -25.64
CA VAL A 10 -77.29 -16.28 -24.22
C VAL A 10 -75.88 -15.68 -24.13
N ARG A 11 -75.76 -14.44 -23.62
CA ARG A 11 -74.46 -13.87 -23.21
C ARG A 11 -74.09 -14.42 -21.84
N ALA A 12 -73.16 -15.37 -21.81
CA ALA A 12 -72.49 -15.77 -20.57
C ALA A 12 -71.44 -14.72 -20.19
N THR A 13 -71.75 -13.85 -19.24
CA THR A 13 -70.79 -12.91 -18.62
C THR A 13 -69.89 -13.68 -17.66
N ARG A 14 -68.69 -14.07 -18.12
CA ARG A 14 -67.62 -14.56 -17.24
C ARG A 14 -67.09 -13.40 -16.40
N ARG A 15 -67.56 -13.27 -15.15
CA ARG A 15 -66.97 -12.37 -14.15
C ARG A 15 -65.56 -12.89 -13.80
N PHE A 16 -64.54 -12.13 -14.20
CA PHE A 16 -63.14 -12.37 -13.83
C PHE A 16 -62.96 -12.16 -12.32
N PHE A 17 -62.81 -13.25 -11.57
CA PHE A 17 -62.48 -13.26 -10.13
C PHE A 17 -60.96 -13.39 -9.87
N PHE A 18 -60.11 -12.82 -10.73
CA PHE A 18 -58.65 -12.94 -10.66
C PHE A 18 -57.81 -11.74 -10.15
N PRO A 19 -58.34 -10.51 -9.85
CA PRO A 19 -57.45 -9.40 -9.48
C PRO A 19 -57.04 -9.32 -7.99
N ALA A 20 -57.76 -9.95 -7.06
CA ALA A 20 -57.53 -9.73 -5.62
C ALA A 20 -56.34 -10.54 -5.04
N ILE A 21 -56.18 -11.80 -5.45
CA ILE A 21 -55.11 -12.68 -4.92
C ILE A 21 -53.74 -12.28 -5.48
N VAL A 22 -53.68 -11.90 -6.77
CA VAL A 22 -52.43 -11.40 -7.37
C VAL A 22 -52.01 -10.06 -6.77
N SER A 23 -52.97 -9.17 -6.48
CA SER A 23 -52.66 -7.87 -5.86
C SER A 23 -52.19 -8.00 -4.40
N ALA A 24 -52.76 -8.93 -3.62
CA ALA A 24 -52.32 -9.16 -2.24
C ALA A 24 -50.93 -9.81 -2.16
N ALA A 25 -50.62 -10.75 -3.06
CA ALA A 25 -49.29 -11.34 -3.17
C ALA A 25 -48.23 -10.32 -3.66
N PHE A 26 -48.62 -9.43 -4.58
CA PHE A 26 -47.75 -8.33 -5.03
C PHE A 26 -47.48 -7.34 -3.89
N LEU A 27 -48.50 -6.94 -3.13
CA LEU A 27 -48.34 -6.00 -2.02
C LEU A 27 -47.48 -6.57 -0.88
N MET A 28 -47.63 -7.85 -0.50
CA MET A 28 -46.79 -8.47 0.53
C MET A 28 -45.32 -8.65 0.10
N ALA A 29 -45.04 -8.81 -1.20
CA ALA A 29 -43.67 -8.86 -1.70
C ALA A 29 -42.94 -7.50 -1.60
N PHE A 30 -43.67 -6.36 -1.57
CA PHE A 30 -43.09 -5.02 -1.38
C PHE A 30 -42.93 -4.61 0.10
N PHE A 31 -43.62 -5.28 1.02
CA PHE A 31 -43.60 -4.95 2.46
C PHE A 31 -43.00 -6.05 3.33
N ALA A 32 -42.24 -6.99 2.77
CA ALA A 32 -41.36 -7.81 3.60
C ALA A 32 -40.43 -6.83 4.34
N PRO A 33 -40.53 -6.69 5.68
CA PRO A 33 -39.66 -5.80 6.41
C PRO A 33 -38.24 -6.24 6.10
N LYS A 34 -37.44 -5.34 5.51
CA LYS A 34 -36.01 -5.58 5.42
C LYS A 34 -35.57 -5.80 6.86
N ALA A 35 -35.02 -6.97 7.15
CA ALA A 35 -34.45 -7.25 8.46
C ALA A 35 -33.42 -6.14 8.72
N GLU A 36 -33.77 -5.21 9.61
CA GLU A 36 -32.85 -4.14 10.01
C GLU A 36 -31.68 -4.79 10.75
N ALA A 37 -30.48 -4.26 10.53
CA ALA A 37 -29.31 -4.80 11.19
C ALA A 37 -29.44 -4.60 12.70
N GLN A 38 -29.65 -5.67 13.45
CA GLN A 38 -29.78 -5.60 14.90
C GLN A 38 -28.40 -5.49 15.53
N ILE A 39 -28.16 -4.41 16.28
CA ILE A 39 -26.96 -4.27 17.11
C ILE A 39 -27.21 -5.00 18.43
N ILE A 40 -26.37 -5.99 18.71
CA ILE A 40 -26.40 -6.78 19.93
C ILE A 40 -25.11 -6.49 20.68
N THR A 41 -25.24 -5.77 21.79
CA THR A 41 -24.09 -5.31 22.58
C THR A 41 -23.73 -6.32 23.67
N TRP A 42 -22.43 -6.47 23.92
CA TRP A 42 -21.90 -7.24 25.03
C TRP A 42 -22.29 -6.58 26.36
N ASN A 43 -23.15 -7.24 27.11
CA ASN A 43 -23.58 -6.80 28.44
C ASN A 43 -22.57 -7.27 29.51
N GLY A 44 -22.08 -8.50 29.42
CA GLY A 44 -21.23 -9.15 30.45
C GLY A 44 -21.94 -9.28 31.80
N THR A 45 -21.91 -10.44 32.44
CA THR A 45 -22.79 -10.71 33.60
C THR A 45 -22.29 -10.14 34.94
N VAL A 46 -21.02 -9.75 35.08
CA VAL A 46 -20.51 -9.24 36.38
C VAL A 46 -19.29 -8.32 36.20
N ASN A 47 -19.35 -7.08 36.73
CA ASN A 47 -18.20 -6.21 37.07
C ASN A 47 -17.17 -5.86 35.98
N ASN A 48 -17.59 -5.51 34.76
CA ASN A 48 -16.66 -5.08 33.69
C ASN A 48 -15.49 -6.07 33.45
N LEU A 49 -15.68 -7.35 33.85
CA LEU A 49 -14.69 -8.38 33.66
C LEU A 49 -14.59 -8.68 32.16
N ALA A 50 -13.40 -8.41 31.66
CA ALA A 50 -13.05 -8.36 30.26
C ALA A 50 -13.18 -9.72 29.52
N ASN A 51 -13.64 -10.79 30.17
CA ASN A 51 -13.46 -12.17 29.68
C ASN A 51 -14.78 -12.93 29.65
N GLY A 52 -15.11 -13.58 28.53
CA GLY A 52 -16.31 -14.43 28.48
C GLY A 52 -16.48 -15.25 27.21
N ALA A 53 -17.39 -16.21 27.29
CA ALA A 53 -17.83 -17.00 26.14
C ALA A 53 -18.89 -16.23 25.34
N TRP A 54 -18.63 -16.07 24.05
CA TRP A 54 -19.55 -15.51 23.06
C TRP A 54 -20.87 -16.28 23.01
N GLY A 55 -20.81 -17.60 23.14
CA GLY A 55 -21.99 -18.47 23.10
C GLY A 55 -22.88 -18.41 24.34
N THR A 56 -22.58 -17.59 25.35
CA THR A 56 -23.42 -17.44 26.54
C THR A 56 -24.40 -16.30 26.31
N ALA A 57 -25.67 -16.62 26.09
CA ALA A 57 -26.75 -15.65 25.84
C ALA A 57 -26.79 -14.50 26.85
N GLY A 58 -26.63 -14.79 28.16
CA GLY A 58 -26.63 -13.77 29.21
C GLY A 58 -25.53 -12.73 29.12
N ASN A 59 -24.47 -12.97 28.32
CA ASN A 59 -23.43 -11.97 28.07
C ASN A 59 -23.83 -10.91 27.04
N TRP A 60 -24.98 -11.05 26.39
CA TRP A 60 -25.46 -10.15 25.35
C TRP A 60 -26.78 -9.48 25.73
N THR A 61 -26.96 -8.25 25.25
CA THR A 61 -28.22 -7.52 25.39
C THR A 61 -29.40 -8.34 24.84
N GLY A 62 -30.52 -8.34 25.58
CA GLY A 62 -31.71 -9.12 25.21
C GLY A 62 -31.55 -10.64 25.35
N SER A 63 -30.43 -11.14 25.90
CA SER A 63 -30.09 -12.57 25.90
C SER A 63 -30.07 -13.18 24.49
N ASN A 64 -29.75 -12.37 23.48
CA ASN A 64 -29.62 -12.82 22.09
C ASN A 64 -28.13 -12.95 21.73
N ILE A 65 -27.71 -14.08 21.19
CA ILE A 65 -26.31 -14.27 20.77
C ILE A 65 -26.21 -13.77 19.32
N PRO A 66 -25.30 -12.86 18.97
CA PRO A 66 -25.08 -12.52 17.57
C PRO A 66 -24.53 -13.73 16.82
N ASP A 67 -25.34 -14.29 15.92
CA ASP A 67 -25.04 -15.50 15.15
C ASP A 67 -25.70 -15.59 13.75
N THR A 68 -26.30 -14.49 13.26
CA THR A 68 -26.86 -14.39 11.90
C THR A 68 -26.20 -13.30 11.04
N SER A 69 -26.31 -13.42 9.72
CA SER A 69 -25.77 -12.47 8.74
C SER A 69 -26.48 -11.10 8.69
N ALA A 70 -27.42 -10.84 9.61
CA ALA A 70 -28.06 -9.54 9.75
C ALA A 70 -27.59 -8.81 11.03
N GLU A 71 -26.98 -9.52 11.97
CA GLU A 71 -26.66 -8.98 13.29
C GLU A 71 -25.28 -8.32 13.34
N ILE A 72 -25.17 -7.28 14.17
CA ILE A 72 -23.93 -6.59 14.48
C ILE A 72 -23.55 -6.96 15.91
N ALA A 73 -22.44 -7.65 16.08
CA ALA A 73 -21.86 -7.93 17.38
C ALA A 73 -21.08 -6.70 17.86
N SER A 74 -21.61 -6.02 18.89
CA SER A 74 -20.97 -4.86 19.48
C SER A 74 -20.25 -5.24 20.78
N LEU A 75 -18.94 -5.12 20.77
CA LEU A 75 -18.05 -5.18 21.92
C LEU A 75 -17.68 -3.76 22.39
N SER A 76 -18.58 -2.79 22.21
CA SER A 76 -18.41 -1.43 22.71
C SER A 76 -18.81 -1.36 24.17
N LYS A 77 -17.83 -1.21 25.08
CA LYS A 77 -18.07 -1.07 26.51
C LYS A 77 -16.91 -0.32 27.15
N ASP A 78 -17.16 0.28 28.31
CA ASP A 78 -16.09 0.75 29.18
C ASP A 78 -15.42 -0.45 29.87
N TRP A 79 -14.23 -0.81 29.41
CA TRP A 79 -13.49 -1.98 29.90
C TRP A 79 -12.70 -1.62 31.17
N LEU A 80 -13.40 -1.17 32.22
CA LEU A 80 -12.81 -0.88 33.53
C LEU A 80 -12.35 -2.16 34.23
N GLY A 81 -11.04 -2.40 34.27
CA GLY A 81 -10.41 -3.40 35.13
C GLY A 81 -9.09 -2.86 35.68
N THR A 82 -8.41 -3.57 36.58
CA THR A 82 -6.98 -3.30 36.83
C THR A 82 -6.21 -3.39 35.50
N THR A 83 -5.08 -2.70 35.38
CA THR A 83 -4.23 -2.62 34.16
C THR A 83 -3.76 -3.97 33.60
N THR A 84 -4.10 -5.08 34.26
CA THR A 84 -3.66 -6.45 33.95
C THR A 84 -4.59 -7.23 33.03
N ASN A 85 -5.85 -6.84 32.86
CA ASN A 85 -6.83 -7.67 32.14
C ASN A 85 -7.25 -7.02 30.80
N THR A 86 -6.69 -7.51 29.71
CA THR A 86 -7.11 -7.22 28.33
C THR A 86 -8.39 -8.01 28.01
N PRO A 87 -9.44 -7.38 27.45
CA PRO A 87 -10.64 -8.06 26.99
C PRO A 87 -10.38 -9.29 26.10
N SER A 88 -10.99 -10.43 26.45
CA SER A 88 -10.90 -11.69 25.73
C SER A 88 -12.26 -12.35 25.50
N PHE A 89 -12.52 -12.76 24.27
CA PHE A 89 -13.80 -13.33 23.87
C PHE A 89 -13.59 -14.71 23.22
N SER A 90 -14.18 -15.76 23.79
CA SER A 90 -14.15 -17.11 23.22
C SER A 90 -15.41 -17.39 22.42
N LEU A 91 -15.30 -17.61 21.11
CA LEU A 91 -16.47 -17.87 20.25
C LEU A 91 -17.29 -19.10 20.67
N GLY A 92 -16.61 -20.17 21.10
CA GLY A 92 -17.19 -21.43 21.57
C GLY A 92 -17.84 -22.32 20.50
N ALA A 93 -18.16 -21.75 19.35
CA ALA A 93 -18.59 -22.40 18.12
C ALA A 93 -18.32 -21.45 16.94
N ASN A 94 -18.44 -21.92 15.70
CA ASN A 94 -18.42 -21.03 14.55
C ASN A 94 -19.59 -20.04 14.64
N ARG A 95 -19.33 -18.77 14.31
CA ARG A 95 -20.33 -17.69 14.37
C ARG A 95 -20.43 -17.02 13.01
N THR A 96 -21.62 -16.53 12.68
CA THR A 96 -21.87 -15.71 11.50
C THR A 96 -22.42 -14.39 11.96
N ILE A 97 -21.87 -13.27 11.51
CA ILE A 97 -22.35 -11.92 11.82
C ILE A 97 -22.25 -11.03 10.58
N ASN A 98 -23.04 -9.96 10.54
CA ASN A 98 -22.82 -8.90 9.56
C ASN A 98 -21.62 -8.04 9.95
N ALA A 99 -21.49 -7.64 11.21
CA ALA A 99 -20.39 -6.78 11.59
C ALA A 99 -19.91 -6.95 13.02
N LEU A 100 -18.64 -6.61 13.23
CA LEU A 100 -18.01 -6.54 14.54
C LEU A 100 -17.66 -5.08 14.84
N LEU A 101 -18.11 -4.58 15.99
CA LEU A 101 -17.69 -3.29 16.53
C LEU A 101 -16.87 -3.53 17.80
N PHE A 102 -15.68 -2.93 17.90
CA PHE A 102 -14.88 -2.93 19.12
C PHE A 102 -14.49 -1.51 19.51
N GLU A 103 -14.84 -1.14 20.73
CA GLU A 103 -14.54 0.14 21.34
C GLU A 103 -14.43 -0.02 22.87
N ASP A 104 -13.42 0.62 23.44
CA ASP A 104 -13.34 0.92 24.85
C ASP A 104 -13.89 2.34 25.05
N THR A 105 -15.12 2.42 25.56
CA THR A 105 -15.79 3.72 25.73
C THR A 105 -15.36 4.45 27.01
N GLY A 106 -14.40 3.89 27.76
CA GLY A 106 -13.92 4.43 29.01
C GLY A 106 -13.16 5.75 28.86
N ALA A 107 -13.31 6.63 29.85
CA ALA A 107 -12.66 7.96 29.84
C ALA A 107 -11.16 7.93 30.17
N SER A 108 -10.62 6.79 30.63
CA SER A 108 -9.22 6.65 31.03
C SER A 108 -8.60 5.37 30.48
N SER A 109 -7.62 5.53 29.59
CA SER A 109 -6.83 4.49 28.92
C SER A 109 -7.62 3.48 28.09
N ASP A 110 -7.72 3.78 26.80
CA ASP A 110 -8.14 2.88 25.73
C ASP A 110 -7.46 1.50 25.79
N ARG A 111 -8.25 0.43 25.97
CA ARG A 111 -7.75 -0.95 25.93
C ARG A 111 -7.94 -1.57 24.57
N GLY A 112 -6.95 -2.39 24.21
CA GLY A 112 -7.15 -3.37 23.15
C GLY A 112 -7.93 -4.59 23.63
N GLY A 113 -8.38 -5.45 22.72
CA GLY A 113 -9.02 -6.72 23.04
C GLY A 113 -8.54 -7.86 22.14
N PHE A 114 -9.02 -9.07 22.39
CA PHE A 114 -8.81 -10.21 21.49
C PHE A 114 -9.98 -11.19 21.45
N ILE A 115 -10.22 -11.76 20.26
CA ILE A 115 -11.04 -12.95 20.09
C ILE A 115 -10.12 -14.16 20.08
N ASN A 116 -10.41 -15.14 20.93
CA ASN A 116 -9.59 -16.32 21.18
C ASN A 116 -9.58 -17.29 19.98
N THR A 117 -8.58 -18.18 19.97
CA THR A 117 -8.46 -19.28 18.99
C THR A 117 -9.60 -20.30 19.14
N GLY A 118 -9.77 -21.18 18.13
CA GLY A 118 -10.57 -22.41 18.23
C GLY A 118 -11.86 -22.47 17.43
N SER A 119 -12.40 -21.34 16.97
CA SER A 119 -13.56 -21.33 16.05
C SER A 119 -13.39 -20.27 14.96
N THR A 120 -14.28 -20.27 13.97
CA THR A 120 -14.30 -19.30 12.87
C THR A 120 -15.38 -18.24 13.09
N LEU A 121 -15.01 -16.97 12.90
CA LEU A 121 -15.95 -15.86 12.77
C LEU A 121 -16.22 -15.62 11.28
N THR A 122 -17.47 -15.71 10.85
CA THR A 122 -17.89 -15.49 9.47
C THR A 122 -18.54 -14.12 9.33
N LEU A 123 -17.99 -13.26 8.48
CA LEU A 123 -18.63 -12.03 8.02
C LEU A 123 -19.53 -12.36 6.83
N ALA A 124 -20.84 -12.17 6.99
CA ALA A 124 -21.82 -12.38 5.94
C ALA A 124 -22.95 -11.35 6.07
N GLY A 125 -23.62 -11.02 4.96
CA GLY A 125 -24.67 -10.01 4.95
C GLY A 125 -24.53 -9.11 3.73
N SER A 126 -25.31 -8.04 3.68
CA SER A 126 -25.31 -7.13 2.54
C SER A 126 -24.13 -6.17 2.55
N ASN A 127 -23.70 -5.69 3.72
CA ASN A 127 -22.57 -4.78 3.89
C ASN A 127 -21.76 -5.12 5.16
N PRO A 128 -21.00 -6.23 5.17
CA PRO A 128 -20.22 -6.58 6.35
C PRO A 128 -19.11 -5.59 6.66
N PHE A 129 -18.82 -5.38 7.94
CA PHE A 129 -17.71 -4.52 8.36
C PHE A 129 -17.10 -4.94 9.69
N ILE A 130 -15.84 -4.54 9.90
CA ILE A 130 -15.21 -4.56 11.21
C ILE A 130 -14.81 -3.12 11.52
N GLN A 131 -15.36 -2.56 12.60
CA GLN A 131 -15.02 -1.23 13.09
C GLN A 131 -14.23 -1.34 14.38
N THR A 132 -13.04 -0.73 14.40
CA THR A 132 -12.13 -0.75 15.54
C THR A 132 -11.79 0.68 15.94
N ASN A 133 -12.42 1.20 16.99
CA ASN A 133 -12.04 2.48 17.60
C ASN A 133 -10.87 2.30 18.57
N ASN A 134 -10.71 1.09 19.10
CA ASN A 134 -9.55 0.62 19.84
C ASN A 134 -9.03 -0.67 19.20
N SER A 135 -7.80 -1.08 19.50
CA SER A 135 -7.18 -2.19 18.77
C SER A 135 -7.76 -3.55 19.19
N ILE A 136 -8.04 -4.45 18.24
CA ILE A 136 -8.49 -5.81 18.56
C ILE A 136 -7.71 -6.84 17.75
N ALA A 137 -7.32 -7.95 18.39
CA ALA A 137 -6.71 -9.09 17.72
C ALA A 137 -7.71 -10.22 17.50
N LEU A 138 -7.85 -10.67 16.26
CA LEU A 138 -8.57 -11.88 15.91
C LEU A 138 -7.57 -13.02 15.84
N ASN A 139 -7.52 -13.82 16.91
CA ASN A 139 -6.77 -15.08 16.94
C ASN A 139 -7.64 -16.26 16.46
N CYS A 140 -8.93 -16.04 16.24
CA CYS A 140 -9.82 -16.93 15.50
C CYS A 140 -9.65 -16.77 13.99
N GLY A 141 -9.97 -17.82 13.22
CA GLY A 141 -10.09 -17.68 11.77
C GLY A 141 -11.24 -16.74 11.41
N LEU A 142 -11.03 -15.86 10.44
CA LEU A 142 -12.05 -14.99 9.85
C LEU A 142 -12.43 -15.54 8.47
N ALA A 143 -13.72 -15.68 8.18
CA ALA A 143 -14.24 -16.11 6.89
C ALA A 143 -15.21 -15.09 6.30
N TRP A 144 -15.19 -14.87 4.98
CA TRP A 144 -16.16 -13.98 4.30
C TRP A 144 -16.53 -14.44 2.89
N GLY A 145 -15.97 -15.55 2.39
CA GLY A 145 -16.24 -16.04 1.04
C GLY A 145 -15.95 -14.96 -0.01
N SER A 146 -16.85 -14.82 -0.99
CA SER A 146 -16.75 -13.78 -2.02
C SER A 146 -17.33 -12.43 -1.59
N THR A 147 -17.82 -12.29 -0.36
CA THR A 147 -18.48 -11.08 0.12
C THR A 147 -17.46 -9.97 0.35
N THR A 148 -17.74 -8.76 -0.13
CA THR A 148 -16.95 -7.59 0.20
C THR A 148 -17.19 -7.19 1.66
N TRP A 149 -16.15 -6.85 2.40
CA TRP A 149 -16.30 -6.26 3.74
C TRP A 149 -15.40 -5.04 3.93
N THR A 150 -15.73 -4.22 4.92
CA THR A 150 -15.07 -2.92 5.13
C THR A 150 -14.35 -2.85 6.48
N LYS A 151 -13.10 -2.37 6.48
CA LYS A 151 -12.36 -2.02 7.70
C LYS A 151 -12.55 -0.55 8.05
N ASN A 152 -13.25 -0.31 9.15
CA ASN A 152 -13.56 1.01 9.69
C ASN A 152 -12.88 1.28 11.05
N GLY A 153 -12.95 2.54 11.50
CA GLY A 153 -12.40 2.97 12.78
C GLY A 153 -10.87 3.17 12.74
N ALA A 154 -10.38 4.10 13.55
CA ALA A 154 -9.00 4.60 13.48
C ALA A 154 -7.94 3.60 14.02
N ALA A 155 -8.35 2.60 14.81
CA ALA A 155 -7.43 1.68 15.46
C ALA A 155 -7.03 0.47 14.60
N THR A 156 -6.28 -0.43 15.22
CA THR A 156 -5.68 -1.60 14.56
C THR A 156 -6.54 -2.85 14.71
N LEU A 157 -6.89 -3.47 13.60
CA LEU A 157 -7.37 -4.85 13.55
C LEU A 157 -6.19 -5.78 13.29
N ILE A 158 -5.84 -6.64 14.24
CA ILE A 158 -4.76 -7.62 14.09
C ILE A 158 -5.36 -8.96 13.66
N LEU A 159 -4.88 -9.52 12.56
CA LEU A 159 -5.36 -10.80 12.01
C LEU A 159 -4.26 -11.86 12.18
N ASN A 160 -4.33 -12.63 13.27
CA ASN A 160 -3.27 -13.58 13.68
C ASN A 160 -3.52 -15.03 13.23
N ALA A 161 -4.71 -15.32 12.69
CA ALA A 161 -5.08 -16.65 12.23
C ALA A 161 -5.13 -16.73 10.70
N THR A 162 -5.16 -17.96 10.20
CA THR A 162 -5.49 -18.24 8.79
C THR A 162 -6.93 -17.82 8.51
N ASN A 163 -7.11 -16.94 7.55
CA ASN A 163 -8.40 -16.40 7.16
C ASN A 163 -8.80 -16.89 5.76
N ALA A 164 -10.11 -17.00 5.52
CA ALA A 164 -10.66 -17.59 4.30
C ALA A 164 -11.70 -16.65 3.65
N GLY A 165 -11.26 -15.95 2.61
CA GLY A 165 -12.16 -15.20 1.75
C GLY A 165 -11.45 -14.69 0.50
N SER A 166 -12.25 -14.39 -0.51
CA SER A 166 -11.84 -13.92 -1.83
C SER A 166 -12.54 -12.61 -2.23
N GLY A 167 -13.56 -12.18 -1.49
CA GLY A 167 -14.24 -10.90 -1.67
C GLY A 167 -13.32 -9.71 -1.41
N ILE A 168 -13.72 -8.50 -1.80
CA ILE A 168 -12.89 -7.30 -1.61
C ILE A 168 -12.81 -6.93 -0.12
N ILE A 169 -11.67 -6.38 0.30
CA ILE A 169 -11.53 -5.72 1.60
C ILE A 169 -11.42 -4.22 1.35
N ASN A 170 -12.46 -3.46 1.69
CA ASN A 170 -12.42 -2.00 1.60
C ASN A 170 -11.63 -1.43 2.79
N MET A 171 -10.65 -0.58 2.50
CA MET A 171 -9.67 -0.06 3.46
C MET A 171 -9.99 1.38 3.89
N ASP A 172 -11.20 1.63 4.37
CA ASP A 172 -11.69 2.98 4.71
C ASP A 172 -10.82 3.68 5.76
N ALA A 173 -10.54 3.03 6.91
CA ALA A 173 -9.80 3.66 8.01
C ALA A 173 -8.99 2.69 8.91
N GLY A 174 -8.00 3.27 9.61
CA GLY A 174 -7.18 2.58 10.61
C GLY A 174 -6.13 1.65 10.01
N ILE A 175 -5.87 0.53 10.67
CA ILE A 175 -4.83 -0.44 10.24
C ILE A 175 -5.41 -1.86 10.26
N ILE A 176 -5.12 -2.64 9.22
CA ILE A 176 -5.09 -4.11 9.32
C ILE A 176 -3.64 -4.54 9.51
N ASP A 177 -3.36 -5.27 10.58
CA ASP A 177 -2.05 -5.85 10.85
C ASP A 177 -2.08 -7.36 10.56
N CYS A 178 -1.34 -7.77 9.54
CA CYS A 178 -1.33 -9.13 9.03
C CYS A 178 -0.37 -9.99 9.84
N GLY A 179 -0.88 -10.53 10.96
CA GLY A 179 -0.17 -11.45 11.85
C GLY A 179 -0.03 -12.87 11.32
N ALA A 180 -0.77 -13.29 10.28
CA ALA A 180 -0.62 -14.56 9.58
C ALA A 180 -0.39 -14.35 8.08
N ALA A 181 0.21 -15.32 7.37
CA ALA A 181 0.46 -15.21 5.93
C ALA A 181 -0.86 -15.13 5.14
N GLU A 182 -1.88 -15.87 5.57
CA GLU A 182 -3.23 -15.88 5.01
C GLU A 182 -4.17 -14.88 5.71
N ALA A 183 -3.65 -13.87 6.41
CA ALA A 183 -4.46 -12.90 7.15
C ALA A 183 -5.54 -12.21 6.29
N LEU A 184 -5.27 -12.03 4.99
CA LEU A 184 -6.19 -11.39 4.05
C LEU A 184 -6.90 -12.39 3.13
N GLY A 185 -6.80 -13.71 3.39
CA GLY A 185 -7.29 -14.73 2.46
C GLY A 185 -6.67 -14.58 1.07
N THR A 186 -7.47 -14.74 0.03
CA THR A 186 -7.11 -14.46 -1.38
C THR A 186 -7.68 -13.14 -1.89
N SER A 187 -8.18 -12.30 -0.98
CA SER A 187 -8.79 -11.01 -1.29
C SER A 187 -7.84 -10.01 -1.94
N THR A 188 -8.43 -9.00 -2.57
CA THR A 188 -7.73 -7.79 -3.03
C THR A 188 -8.13 -6.62 -2.14
N PRO A 189 -7.32 -6.23 -1.13
CA PRO A 189 -7.54 -5.00 -0.40
C PRO A 189 -7.57 -3.81 -1.37
N THR A 190 -8.60 -2.99 -1.21
CA THR A 190 -8.93 -1.90 -2.11
C THR A 190 -9.10 -0.60 -1.33
N TRP A 191 -8.46 0.45 -1.83
CA TRP A 191 -8.65 1.82 -1.37
C TRP A 191 -9.35 2.63 -2.45
N THR A 192 -10.20 3.55 -2.02
CA THR A 192 -11.03 4.46 -2.81
C THR A 192 -10.90 5.90 -2.30
N SER A 193 -11.64 6.82 -2.94
CA SER A 193 -11.53 8.24 -2.63
C SER A 193 -11.92 8.54 -1.19
N GLY A 194 -11.05 9.24 -0.46
CA GLY A 194 -11.24 9.60 0.95
C GLY A 194 -10.57 8.63 1.94
N ASP A 195 -10.22 7.42 1.52
CA ASP A 195 -9.73 6.38 2.43
C ASP A 195 -8.39 6.73 3.09
N THR A 196 -8.23 6.28 4.33
CA THR A 196 -7.05 6.47 5.18
C THR A 196 -6.51 5.16 5.75
N GLY A 197 -7.19 4.03 5.48
CA GLY A 197 -6.80 2.72 5.98
C GLY A 197 -5.42 2.29 5.49
N ARG A 198 -4.82 1.34 6.20
CA ARG A 198 -3.48 0.82 5.90
C ARG A 198 -3.41 -0.68 6.16
N VAL A 199 -2.48 -1.35 5.49
CA VAL A 199 -2.13 -2.75 5.74
C VAL A 199 -0.67 -2.83 6.19
N ARG A 200 -0.42 -3.51 7.31
CA ARG A 200 0.92 -3.82 7.79
C ARG A 200 1.20 -5.31 7.74
N PHE A 201 2.45 -5.66 7.45
CA PHE A 201 2.90 -7.03 7.25
C PHE A 201 3.91 -7.44 8.33
N SER A 202 3.67 -8.59 8.94
CA SER A 202 4.62 -9.22 9.85
C SER A 202 5.80 -9.81 9.08
N GLY A 203 7.00 -9.71 9.65
CA GLY A 203 8.20 -10.31 9.05
C GLY A 203 8.15 -11.83 8.99
N GLY A 204 8.96 -12.40 8.10
CA GLY A 204 9.14 -13.85 7.92
C GLY A 204 8.00 -14.55 7.18
N LYS A 205 7.15 -13.79 6.48
CA LYS A 205 5.92 -14.28 5.84
C LYS A 205 5.80 -13.79 4.40
N THR A 206 5.04 -14.54 3.61
CA THR A 206 4.72 -14.21 2.22
C THR A 206 3.22 -13.98 2.06
N TYR A 207 2.86 -12.86 1.44
CA TYR A 207 1.49 -12.40 1.23
C TYR A 207 1.20 -12.37 -0.27
N ALA A 208 0.31 -13.26 -0.72
CA ALA A 208 -0.01 -13.44 -2.15
C ALA A 208 -1.11 -12.50 -2.67
N ASN A 209 -1.65 -11.64 -1.81
CA ASN A 209 -2.75 -10.76 -2.15
C ASN A 209 -2.35 -9.72 -3.19
N ASN A 210 -3.27 -9.44 -4.12
CA ASN A 210 -3.18 -8.24 -4.95
C ASN A 210 -3.65 -7.03 -4.15
N PHE A 211 -3.20 -5.83 -4.52
CA PHE A 211 -3.59 -4.58 -3.87
C PHE A 211 -4.03 -3.57 -4.92
N LEU A 212 -5.15 -2.88 -4.68
CA LEU A 212 -5.71 -1.89 -5.60
C LEU A 212 -5.87 -0.53 -4.91
N ILE A 213 -5.09 0.46 -5.33
CA ILE A 213 -5.13 1.82 -4.81
C ILE A 213 -5.79 2.72 -5.87
N ASN A 214 -7.05 3.10 -5.66
CA ASN A 214 -7.78 3.96 -6.59
C ASN A 214 -7.42 5.45 -6.44
N PRO A 215 -7.84 6.32 -7.39
CA PRO A 215 -7.64 7.76 -7.25
C PRO A 215 -8.37 8.34 -6.03
N GLY A 216 -7.81 9.42 -5.47
CA GLY A 216 -8.45 10.21 -4.40
C GLY A 216 -8.23 9.67 -2.99
N VAL A 217 -7.40 8.64 -2.79
CA VAL A 217 -7.04 8.13 -1.46
C VAL A 217 -6.39 9.24 -0.64
N SER A 218 -6.84 9.48 0.58
CA SER A 218 -6.30 10.52 1.44
C SER A 218 -4.93 10.13 1.98
N GLY A 219 -4.78 8.87 2.41
CA GLY A 219 -3.56 8.38 3.05
C GLY A 219 -3.34 8.99 4.44
N PHE A 220 -2.11 8.86 4.97
CA PHE A 220 -1.76 9.35 6.30
C PHE A 220 -0.34 9.89 6.34
N SER A 221 -0.13 11.10 6.87
CA SER A 221 1.18 11.76 6.87
C SER A 221 2.26 10.92 7.56
N GLY A 222 3.46 10.87 6.97
CA GLY A 222 4.59 10.09 7.47
C GLY A 222 4.44 8.56 7.40
N GLN A 223 3.38 8.04 6.78
CA GLN A 223 3.08 6.60 6.75
C GLN A 223 2.91 6.09 5.32
N GLY A 224 3.05 4.76 5.15
CA GLY A 224 2.71 4.03 3.93
C GLY A 224 1.30 3.43 4.01
N LEU A 225 0.61 3.28 2.87
CA LEU A 225 -0.60 2.45 2.77
C LEU A 225 -0.28 0.97 3.02
N LEU A 226 0.87 0.53 2.49
CA LEU A 226 1.46 -0.79 2.68
C LEU A 226 2.73 -0.64 3.51
N GLY A 227 2.86 -1.39 4.62
CA GLY A 227 3.99 -1.21 5.52
C GLY A 227 4.51 -2.49 6.19
N HIS A 228 5.78 -2.51 6.57
CA HIS A 228 6.32 -3.52 7.48
C HIS A 228 5.96 -3.20 8.94
N THR A 229 5.71 -4.21 9.77
CA THR A 229 5.42 -4.02 11.22
C THR A 229 6.64 -3.66 12.06
N GLY A 230 7.83 -4.03 11.59
CA GLY A 230 9.13 -3.72 12.22
C GLY A 230 9.78 -4.88 12.99
N ALA A 231 9.18 -6.07 12.97
CA ALA A 231 9.68 -7.28 13.65
C ALA A 231 9.56 -8.53 12.76
N GLY A 232 10.40 -9.55 13.01
CA GLY A 232 10.18 -10.93 12.53
C GLY A 232 10.86 -11.34 11.22
N GLY A 233 11.77 -10.53 10.67
CA GLY A 233 12.46 -10.83 9.40
C GLY A 233 11.82 -10.12 8.19
N VAL A 234 12.12 -10.55 6.97
CA VAL A 234 11.60 -9.93 5.73
C VAL A 234 10.12 -10.29 5.53
N ALA A 235 9.26 -9.31 5.28
CA ALA A 235 7.89 -9.56 4.81
C ALA A 235 7.84 -9.46 3.28
N THR A 236 7.27 -10.47 2.62
CA THR A 236 7.27 -10.57 1.15
C THR A 236 5.86 -10.43 0.59
N ILE A 237 5.66 -9.54 -0.39
CA ILE A 237 4.41 -9.42 -1.16
C ILE A 237 4.65 -9.98 -2.56
N THR A 238 3.91 -11.01 -2.95
CA THR A 238 4.02 -11.64 -4.29
C THR A 238 2.88 -11.27 -5.23
N GLY A 239 1.76 -10.76 -4.71
CA GLY A 239 0.65 -10.28 -5.54
C GLY A 239 0.93 -8.92 -6.19
N THR A 240 0.17 -8.60 -7.23
CA THR A 240 0.30 -7.35 -7.98
C THR A 240 -0.15 -6.16 -7.14
N ILE A 241 0.62 -5.07 -7.16
CA ILE A 241 0.21 -3.79 -6.57
C ILE A 241 -0.16 -2.85 -7.72
N THR A 242 -1.40 -2.38 -7.76
CA THR A 242 -1.92 -1.48 -8.79
C THR A 242 -2.24 -0.10 -8.21
N PHE A 243 -1.57 0.93 -8.70
CA PHE A 243 -1.82 2.33 -8.38
C PHE A 243 -2.58 3.03 -9.51
N ASN A 244 -3.88 3.23 -9.36
CA ASN A 244 -4.65 4.09 -10.28
C ASN A 244 -4.54 5.57 -9.91
N GLY A 245 -4.06 5.89 -8.69
CA GLY A 245 -3.70 7.23 -8.26
C GLY A 245 -2.81 7.22 -7.01
N MET A 246 -2.32 8.40 -6.62
CA MET A 246 -1.49 8.58 -5.43
C MET A 246 -2.32 8.88 -4.18
N PRO A 247 -1.89 8.42 -3.00
CA PRO A 247 -2.41 8.95 -1.74
C PRO A 247 -2.04 10.44 -1.61
N GLY A 248 -3.00 11.27 -1.17
CA GLY A 248 -2.81 12.71 -0.99
C GLY A 248 -1.83 13.09 0.13
N ALA A 249 -1.66 12.21 1.12
CA ALA A 249 -0.72 12.36 2.22
C ALA A 249 0.00 11.03 2.51
N GLY A 250 1.21 11.13 3.06
CA GLY A 250 2.04 9.94 3.29
C GLY A 250 2.69 9.48 1.99
N GLY A 251 2.74 8.17 1.81
CA GLY A 251 3.09 7.54 0.54
C GLY A 251 2.51 6.16 0.44
N ALA A 252 2.89 5.44 -0.62
CA ALA A 252 2.32 4.14 -0.89
C ALA A 252 2.95 3.05 -0.01
N ILE A 253 4.27 3.08 0.16
CA ILE A 253 5.06 1.99 0.73
C ILE A 253 5.94 2.49 1.87
N LEU A 254 6.00 1.71 2.95
CA LEU A 254 6.85 1.93 4.11
C LEU A 254 7.61 0.65 4.48
N GLY A 255 8.94 0.66 4.35
CA GLY A 255 9.78 -0.45 4.78
C GLY A 255 10.06 -0.42 6.29
N SER A 256 10.78 -1.43 6.80
CA SER A 256 11.38 -1.37 8.13
C SER A 256 12.71 -0.61 8.08
N THR A 257 13.09 0.07 9.15
CA THR A 257 14.42 0.69 9.27
C THR A 257 15.53 -0.30 9.62
N THR A 258 15.18 -1.54 10.01
CA THR A 258 16.13 -2.56 10.44
C THR A 258 16.56 -3.46 9.28
N VAL A 259 17.86 -3.65 9.09
CA VAL A 259 18.43 -4.59 8.11
C VAL A 259 17.99 -6.02 8.43
N GLY A 260 17.61 -6.79 7.40
CA GLY A 260 17.07 -8.14 7.55
C GLY A 260 15.57 -8.17 7.88
N GLN A 261 14.93 -7.01 7.95
CA GLN A 261 13.49 -6.84 8.19
C GLN A 261 12.80 -6.03 7.10
N GLU A 262 13.35 -6.08 5.89
CA GLU A 262 12.86 -5.33 4.75
C GLU A 262 11.42 -5.70 4.37
N LEU A 263 10.71 -4.76 3.74
CA LEU A 263 9.53 -5.10 2.94
C LEU A 263 9.98 -5.49 1.54
N ARG A 264 9.72 -6.72 1.11
CA ARG A 264 10.11 -7.25 -0.20
C ARG A 264 8.89 -7.33 -1.11
N ILE A 265 9.00 -6.79 -2.32
CA ILE A 265 7.93 -6.74 -3.32
C ILE A 265 8.36 -7.56 -4.54
N GLU A 266 7.81 -8.76 -4.65
CA GLU A 266 8.02 -9.70 -5.76
C GLU A 266 6.95 -9.62 -6.84
N GLY A 267 5.73 -9.19 -6.48
CA GLY A 267 4.71 -8.90 -7.47
C GLY A 267 5.02 -7.63 -8.28
N PRO A 268 4.47 -7.52 -9.50
CA PRO A 268 4.67 -6.32 -10.31
C PRO A 268 3.95 -5.11 -9.69
N ILE A 269 4.56 -3.94 -9.84
CA ILE A 269 3.94 -2.65 -9.52
C ILE A 269 3.45 -2.00 -10.81
N ASN A 270 2.12 -1.92 -10.95
CA ASN A 270 1.46 -1.36 -12.13
C ASN A 270 0.72 -0.08 -11.78
N GLY A 271 0.43 0.77 -12.76
CA GLY A 271 -0.39 1.94 -12.49
C GLY A 271 -0.36 3.05 -13.52
N THR A 272 -1.02 4.14 -13.17
CA THR A 272 -0.96 5.41 -13.90
C THR A 272 0.31 6.19 -13.54
N ALA A 273 0.67 7.18 -14.35
CA ALA A 273 1.94 7.89 -14.19
C ALA A 273 2.05 8.65 -12.85
N GLY A 274 3.22 8.60 -12.22
CA GLY A 274 3.54 9.33 -10.98
C GLY A 274 3.05 8.67 -9.70
N ALA A 275 2.62 7.41 -9.76
CA ALA A 275 1.86 6.78 -8.68
C ALA A 275 2.66 5.96 -7.64
N LEU A 276 3.98 6.15 -7.55
CA LEU A 276 4.81 5.46 -6.54
C LEU A 276 5.43 6.45 -5.54
N SER A 277 5.26 6.17 -4.24
CA SER A 277 6.07 6.77 -3.19
C SER A 277 6.49 5.75 -2.15
N HIS A 278 7.80 5.69 -1.92
CA HIS A 278 8.45 5.01 -0.81
C HIS A 278 8.83 6.07 0.23
N ARG A 279 8.23 5.98 1.43
CA ARG A 279 8.37 7.03 2.46
C ARG A 279 9.52 6.86 3.43
N ASP A 280 9.77 5.66 3.91
CA ASP A 280 10.87 5.42 4.84
C ASP A 280 11.20 3.92 4.88
N GLY A 281 12.25 3.58 5.62
CA GLY A 281 12.73 2.24 5.82
C GLY A 281 13.29 1.64 4.54
N ARG A 282 13.43 0.31 4.56
CA ARG A 282 14.13 -0.47 3.56
C ARG A 282 13.12 -1.33 2.79
N VAL A 283 13.11 -1.18 1.46
CA VAL A 283 12.21 -1.92 0.57
C VAL A 283 13.03 -2.62 -0.51
N ILE A 284 12.80 -3.91 -0.71
CA ILE A 284 13.43 -4.71 -1.77
C ILE A 284 12.46 -4.84 -2.94
N TYR A 285 12.85 -4.34 -4.11
CA TYR A 285 12.07 -4.41 -5.35
C TYR A 285 12.57 -5.54 -6.25
N VAL A 286 11.69 -6.49 -6.55
CA VAL A 286 12.01 -7.71 -7.31
C VAL A 286 11.11 -7.85 -8.55
N GLY A 287 9.84 -7.44 -8.45
CA GLY A 287 8.82 -7.74 -9.47
C GLY A 287 8.77 -6.84 -10.71
N GLY A 288 9.43 -5.68 -10.68
CA GLY A 288 9.35 -4.68 -11.75
C GLY A 288 7.93 -4.12 -11.88
N GLY A 289 7.44 -4.01 -13.12
CA GLY A 289 6.06 -3.64 -13.43
C GLY A 289 5.91 -2.52 -14.46
N ALA A 290 4.65 -2.18 -14.76
CA ALA A 290 4.24 -1.22 -15.78
C ALA A 290 3.63 0.04 -15.15
N ILE A 291 4.48 0.88 -14.60
CA ILE A 291 4.15 2.22 -14.11
C ILE A 291 5.23 3.20 -14.58
N SER A 292 4.85 4.45 -14.85
CA SER A 292 5.75 5.47 -15.36
C SER A 292 5.73 6.77 -14.55
N GLY A 293 6.64 7.69 -14.81
CA GLY A 293 6.67 9.02 -14.17
C GLY A 293 7.57 9.10 -12.93
N SER A 294 7.39 10.14 -12.12
CA SER A 294 8.21 10.35 -10.92
C SER A 294 7.86 9.35 -9.81
N ALA A 295 8.86 8.90 -9.06
CA ALA A 295 8.66 8.10 -7.86
C ALA A 295 9.40 8.71 -6.67
N ASN A 296 8.67 9.10 -5.63
CA ASN A 296 9.27 9.79 -4.49
C ASN A 296 9.87 8.77 -3.53
N HIS A 297 11.17 8.88 -3.24
CA HIS A 297 11.90 7.98 -2.35
C HIS A 297 12.47 8.70 -1.13
N THR A 298 12.37 8.02 0.00
CA THR A 298 13.02 8.32 1.28
C THR A 298 13.28 6.98 1.97
N GLY A 299 14.40 6.84 2.68
CA GLY A 299 14.88 5.53 3.15
C GLY A 299 15.76 4.82 2.11
N VAL A 300 15.69 3.48 2.02
CA VAL A 300 16.57 2.67 1.16
C VAL A 300 15.75 1.78 0.23
N ALA A 301 15.74 2.11 -1.06
CA ALA A 301 15.25 1.25 -2.11
C ALA A 301 16.36 0.29 -2.55
N ILE A 302 16.11 -1.01 -2.48
CA ILE A 302 17.08 -2.07 -2.77
C ILE A 302 16.56 -2.86 -3.97
N ILE A 303 17.39 -3.10 -4.96
CA ILE A 303 17.03 -3.97 -6.08
C ILE A 303 17.31 -5.43 -5.71
N GLY A 304 16.33 -6.30 -5.92
CA GLY A 304 16.42 -7.73 -5.59
C GLY A 304 16.36 -8.67 -6.80
N ALA A 305 16.21 -8.13 -8.00
CA ALA A 305 16.33 -8.85 -9.28
C ALA A 305 16.68 -7.87 -10.41
N ASN A 306 17.17 -8.37 -11.54
CA ASN A 306 17.40 -7.52 -12.72
C ASN A 306 16.09 -6.85 -13.15
N ASN A 307 16.10 -5.53 -13.26
CA ASN A 307 14.90 -4.72 -13.51
C ASN A 307 13.77 -4.97 -12.50
N GLY A 308 14.12 -5.28 -11.25
CA GLY A 308 13.16 -5.51 -10.17
C GLY A 308 12.39 -4.27 -9.75
N TYR A 309 12.86 -3.08 -10.13
CA TYR A 309 12.12 -1.82 -10.02
C TYR A 309 11.47 -1.42 -11.36
N PRO A 310 10.26 -0.84 -11.38
CA PRO A 310 9.60 -0.48 -12.64
C PRO A 310 10.43 0.47 -13.51
N GLN A 311 10.72 0.05 -14.74
CA GLN A 311 11.65 0.75 -15.63
C GLN A 311 11.12 2.09 -16.17
N GLY A 312 9.78 2.28 -16.16
CA GLY A 312 9.16 3.53 -16.57
C GLY A 312 9.26 4.66 -15.54
N LEU A 313 9.74 4.37 -14.34
CA LEU A 313 9.84 5.33 -13.25
C LEU A 313 11.16 6.10 -13.26
N SER A 314 11.09 7.34 -12.80
CA SER A 314 12.22 8.21 -12.49
C SER A 314 12.28 8.42 -10.97
N PRO A 315 13.15 7.71 -10.24
CA PRO A 315 13.32 7.93 -8.80
C PRO A 315 13.71 9.37 -8.47
N LEU A 316 13.00 9.96 -7.51
CA LEU A 316 13.32 11.22 -6.84
C LEU A 316 13.87 10.87 -5.46
N LEU A 317 15.20 10.87 -5.32
CA LEU A 317 15.91 10.50 -4.11
C LEU A 317 16.12 11.73 -3.23
N GLY A 318 15.50 11.79 -2.06
CA GLY A 318 15.64 12.94 -1.18
C GLY A 318 14.38 13.80 -1.09
N ALA A 319 13.21 13.25 -1.44
CA ALA A 319 11.97 14.02 -1.55
C ALA A 319 11.50 14.60 -0.19
N SER A 320 11.62 13.83 0.88
CA SER A 320 11.15 14.20 2.24
C SER A 320 12.07 13.74 3.38
N GLY A 321 13.23 13.18 3.02
CA GLY A 321 14.26 12.69 3.93
C GLY A 321 15.40 12.10 3.11
N ASN A 322 16.49 11.69 3.75
CA ASN A 322 17.60 11.05 3.04
C ASN A 322 17.11 9.79 2.31
N ALA A 323 17.66 9.54 1.12
CA ALA A 323 17.28 8.43 0.29
C ALA A 323 18.50 7.72 -0.31
N SER A 324 18.40 6.41 -0.45
CA SER A 324 19.37 5.57 -1.14
C SER A 324 18.67 4.66 -2.13
N PHE A 325 19.23 4.56 -3.33
CA PHE A 325 18.84 3.58 -4.34
C PHE A 325 20.03 2.64 -4.54
N ASP A 326 19.88 1.38 -4.14
CA ASP A 326 20.97 0.40 -4.12
C ASP A 326 20.67 -0.74 -5.10
N LEU A 327 21.53 -0.91 -6.09
CA LEU A 327 21.40 -1.94 -7.10
C LEU A 327 21.70 -3.34 -6.55
N ASN A 328 22.41 -3.45 -5.42
CA ASN A 328 22.57 -4.69 -4.66
C ASN A 328 22.91 -5.92 -5.53
N GLY A 329 23.83 -5.76 -6.49
CA GLY A 329 24.29 -6.86 -7.34
C GLY A 329 23.44 -7.15 -8.58
N PHE A 330 22.39 -6.35 -8.85
CA PHE A 330 21.55 -6.48 -10.03
C PHE A 330 21.70 -5.31 -11.03
N ASN A 331 21.35 -5.57 -12.28
CA ASN A 331 21.24 -4.54 -13.31
C ASN A 331 19.85 -3.91 -13.27
N GLN A 332 19.76 -2.60 -13.51
CA GLN A 332 18.49 -1.88 -13.48
C GLN A 332 18.45 -0.84 -14.60
N ALA A 333 17.30 -0.72 -15.26
CA ALA A 333 16.99 0.41 -16.14
C ALA A 333 15.93 1.32 -15.50
N ILE A 334 16.06 2.64 -15.62
CA ILE A 334 15.08 3.62 -15.14
C ILE A 334 14.86 4.72 -16.18
N ALA A 335 13.72 5.39 -16.12
CA ALA A 335 13.33 6.42 -17.08
C ALA A 335 14.10 7.74 -16.89
N GLY A 336 14.70 7.95 -15.73
CA GLY A 336 15.48 9.13 -15.37
C GLY A 336 15.84 9.08 -13.89
N LEU A 337 16.55 10.08 -13.38
CA LEU A 337 16.94 10.13 -11.97
C LEU A 337 16.99 11.57 -11.47
N THR A 338 16.40 11.83 -10.31
CA THR A 338 16.49 13.13 -9.65
C THR A 338 17.03 12.96 -8.23
N PHE A 339 17.98 13.80 -7.86
CA PHE A 339 18.48 13.92 -6.50
C PHE A 339 17.94 15.20 -5.85
N GLY A 340 17.58 15.07 -4.57
CA GLY A 340 17.06 16.12 -3.71
C GLY A 340 15.69 16.66 -4.15
N PHE A 341 15.24 17.71 -3.47
CA PHE A 341 14.03 18.45 -3.78
C PHE A 341 14.25 19.93 -3.45
N THR A 342 13.63 20.83 -4.22
CA THR A 342 13.79 22.28 -4.03
C THR A 342 13.48 22.68 -2.58
N ALA A 343 14.35 23.49 -2.00
CA ALA A 343 14.29 23.98 -0.61
C ALA A 343 14.44 22.91 0.49
N GLN A 344 14.80 21.66 0.16
CA GLN A 344 15.04 20.61 1.14
C GLN A 344 16.53 20.30 1.33
N ALA A 345 16.87 19.87 2.54
CA ALA A 345 18.22 19.56 2.99
C ALA A 345 18.45 18.03 3.06
N HIS A 346 18.21 17.29 1.97
CA HIS A 346 18.18 15.82 1.98
C HIS A 346 19.16 15.20 1.00
N ARG A 347 19.95 14.24 1.47
CA ARG A 347 20.92 13.52 0.65
C ARG A 347 20.22 12.42 -0.14
N GLY A 348 20.36 12.44 -1.45
CA GLY A 348 20.17 11.24 -2.28
C GLY A 348 21.51 10.54 -2.57
N THR A 349 21.51 9.22 -2.52
CA THR A 349 22.66 8.37 -2.89
C THR A 349 22.22 7.27 -3.85
N LEU A 350 23.07 6.95 -4.81
CA LEU A 350 22.92 5.80 -5.69
C LEU A 350 24.11 4.87 -5.49
N SER A 351 23.85 3.61 -5.10
CA SER A 351 24.85 2.54 -5.02
C SER A 351 24.70 1.65 -6.25
N VAL A 352 25.66 1.74 -7.18
CA VAL A 352 25.72 0.91 -8.39
C VAL A 352 26.45 -0.40 -8.10
N GLY A 353 27.46 -0.40 -7.23
CA GLY A 353 28.33 -1.57 -7.04
C GLY A 353 29.03 -1.98 -8.34
N ALA A 354 29.18 -3.28 -8.58
CA ALA A 354 29.80 -3.85 -9.77
C ALA A 354 28.76 -4.25 -10.85
N THR A 355 27.72 -3.44 -11.03
CA THR A 355 26.59 -3.72 -11.93
C THR A 355 26.31 -2.56 -12.88
N THR A 356 25.26 -2.66 -13.69
CA THR A 356 24.85 -1.59 -14.62
C THR A 356 23.56 -0.90 -14.19
N LEU A 357 23.61 0.42 -14.05
CA LEU A 357 22.43 1.28 -14.13
C LEU A 357 22.29 1.82 -15.56
N THR A 358 21.17 1.55 -16.21
CA THR A 358 20.81 2.17 -17.50
C THR A 358 19.87 3.36 -17.27
N LEU A 359 20.30 4.55 -17.67
CA LEU A 359 19.49 5.77 -17.67
C LEU A 359 18.85 5.98 -19.05
N ASN A 360 17.53 5.76 -19.13
CA ASN A 360 16.75 6.01 -20.34
C ASN A 360 16.31 7.48 -20.49
N GLY A 361 16.67 8.33 -19.54
CA GLY A 361 16.44 9.76 -19.56
C GLY A 361 17.50 10.54 -18.78
N ASN A 362 17.18 11.78 -18.48
CA ASN A 362 18.12 12.74 -17.89
C ASN A 362 18.32 12.54 -16.39
N LEU A 363 19.39 13.15 -15.88
CA LEU A 363 19.67 13.28 -14.47
C LEU A 363 19.51 14.74 -14.05
N THR A 364 18.90 14.98 -12.90
CA THR A 364 18.82 16.31 -12.29
C THR A 364 19.24 16.26 -10.81
N THR A 365 19.99 17.24 -10.34
CA THR A 365 20.12 17.50 -8.89
C THR A 365 19.30 18.72 -8.51
N SER A 366 18.79 18.75 -7.28
CA SER A 366 18.03 19.87 -6.73
C SER A 366 18.19 19.88 -5.20
N GLY A 367 17.86 21.00 -4.57
CA GLY A 367 18.01 21.17 -3.12
C GLY A 367 19.15 22.13 -2.76
N THR A 368 19.15 22.58 -1.50
CA THR A 368 20.09 23.62 -1.01
C THR A 368 21.28 23.03 -0.27
N THR A 369 21.14 21.78 0.22
CA THR A 369 22.13 20.90 0.85
C THR A 369 21.55 19.48 0.88
N PRO A 370 22.32 18.42 1.14
CA PRO A 370 23.77 18.24 1.07
C PRO A 370 24.22 17.68 -0.29
N ALA A 371 25.53 17.50 -0.49
CA ALA A 371 26.11 16.83 -1.66
C ALA A 371 25.45 15.48 -1.96
N HIS A 372 25.24 15.17 -3.24
CA HIS A 372 24.72 13.90 -3.72
C HIS A 372 25.82 13.02 -4.31
N GLU A 373 25.58 11.71 -4.31
CA GLU A 373 26.61 10.74 -4.70
C GLU A 373 26.06 9.60 -5.56
N ILE A 374 26.84 9.22 -6.57
CA ILE A 374 26.74 7.96 -7.30
C ILE A 374 28.00 7.17 -7.00
N ASN A 375 27.84 5.99 -6.40
CA ASN A 375 28.94 5.16 -5.91
C ASN A 375 28.95 3.83 -6.66
N ALA A 376 29.97 3.63 -7.50
CA ALA A 376 30.26 2.36 -8.13
C ALA A 376 31.47 1.68 -7.47
N THR A 377 31.63 0.39 -7.72
CA THR A 377 32.88 -0.35 -7.48
C THR A 377 33.46 -0.80 -8.82
N ALA A 378 34.61 -1.48 -8.82
CA ALA A 378 35.22 -1.98 -10.05
C ALA A 378 34.22 -2.83 -10.87
N GLY A 379 34.00 -2.46 -12.13
CA GLY A 379 33.01 -3.07 -13.02
C GLY A 379 31.64 -2.39 -13.03
N GLY A 380 31.38 -1.45 -12.11
CA GLY A 380 30.15 -0.67 -12.07
C GLY A 380 30.02 0.29 -13.24
N THR A 381 28.86 0.27 -13.90
CA THR A 381 28.60 1.01 -15.13
C THR A 381 27.36 1.90 -15.01
N LEU A 382 27.50 3.15 -15.44
CA LEU A 382 26.40 4.07 -15.72
C LEU A 382 26.20 4.16 -17.23
N ALA A 383 25.19 3.47 -17.76
CA ALA A 383 24.89 3.41 -19.18
C ALA A 383 23.86 4.48 -19.57
N LEU A 384 24.25 5.41 -20.45
CA LEU A 384 23.43 6.55 -20.88
C LEU A 384 22.54 6.25 -22.10
N GLY A 385 22.66 5.05 -22.68
CA GLY A 385 21.90 4.62 -23.84
C GLY A 385 22.34 5.27 -25.15
N ALA A 386 21.49 5.16 -26.18
CA ALA A 386 21.80 5.58 -27.56
C ALA A 386 21.62 7.09 -27.83
N THR A 387 21.09 7.84 -26.87
CA THR A 387 20.90 9.29 -26.97
C THR A 387 21.75 9.97 -25.90
N ALA A 388 22.39 11.09 -26.23
CA ALA A 388 23.13 11.87 -25.24
C ALA A 388 22.20 12.29 -24.09
N ARG A 389 22.69 12.19 -22.85
CA ARG A 389 21.90 12.51 -21.66
C ARG A 389 22.36 13.80 -21.02
N THR A 390 21.39 14.63 -20.65
CA THR A 390 21.66 15.86 -19.92
C THR A 390 21.69 15.58 -18.44
N PHE A 391 22.78 15.99 -17.79
CA PHE A 391 22.96 16.01 -16.35
C PHE A 391 22.85 17.46 -15.91
N THR A 392 21.67 17.86 -15.45
CA THR A 392 21.42 19.19 -14.91
C THR A 392 21.80 19.21 -13.45
N ILE A 393 23.00 19.71 -13.15
CA ILE A 393 23.51 19.81 -11.79
C ILE A 393 23.24 21.23 -11.29
N ASN A 394 22.19 21.38 -10.49
CA ASN A 394 21.88 22.66 -9.88
C ASN A 394 22.85 22.92 -8.73
N ASP A 395 23.24 24.19 -8.59
CA ASP A 395 24.12 24.66 -7.52
C ASP A 395 23.41 24.60 -6.17
N SER A 396 24.13 24.15 -5.17
CA SER A 396 23.72 24.12 -3.77
C SER A 396 24.78 24.82 -2.91
N THR A 397 24.64 24.77 -1.59
CA THR A 397 25.72 25.27 -0.71
C THR A 397 26.84 24.24 -0.49
N ALA A 398 26.71 23.04 -1.04
CA ALA A 398 27.78 22.04 -1.01
C ALA A 398 28.89 22.42 -2.00
N LEU A 399 30.15 22.13 -1.65
CA LEU A 399 31.29 22.32 -2.57
C LEU A 399 31.16 21.45 -3.84
N ASN A 400 30.58 20.26 -3.67
CA ASN A 400 30.36 19.28 -4.72
C ASN A 400 28.87 18.95 -4.71
N ASP A 401 28.14 19.37 -5.74
CA ASP A 401 26.68 19.13 -5.80
C ASP A 401 26.38 17.68 -6.18
N LEU A 402 27.16 17.13 -7.11
CA LEU A 402 27.15 15.72 -7.45
C LEU A 402 28.57 15.17 -7.54
N THR A 403 28.82 14.06 -6.85
CA THR A 403 30.04 13.27 -7.03
C THR A 403 29.71 11.91 -7.64
N ILE A 404 30.41 11.54 -8.71
CA ILE A 404 30.36 10.21 -9.31
C ILE A 404 31.68 9.51 -9.00
N ASN A 405 31.61 8.41 -8.26
CA ASN A 405 32.76 7.65 -7.77
C ASN A 405 32.90 6.32 -8.52
N ASN A 406 34.09 6.08 -9.10
CA ASN A 406 34.56 4.80 -9.67
C ASN A 406 33.71 4.19 -10.79
N ALA A 407 32.76 4.93 -11.37
CA ALA A 407 31.88 4.40 -12.39
C ALA A 407 32.54 4.41 -13.77
N LEU A 408 32.28 3.38 -14.58
CA LEU A 408 32.43 3.43 -16.03
C LEU A 408 31.19 4.12 -16.61
N ILE A 409 31.35 5.21 -17.35
CA ILE A 409 30.22 5.87 -18.03
C ILE A 409 30.23 5.49 -19.51
N THR A 410 29.12 4.99 -20.04
CA THR A 410 29.00 4.55 -21.44
C THR A 410 27.78 5.16 -22.13
N GLY A 411 27.71 5.10 -23.46
CA GLY A 411 26.55 5.53 -24.24
C GLY A 411 26.91 6.57 -25.31
N ALA A 412 25.91 7.30 -25.80
CA ALA A 412 26.08 8.26 -26.90
C ALA A 412 26.70 9.60 -26.49
N GLY A 413 26.58 10.01 -25.22
CA GLY A 413 27.16 11.27 -24.74
C GLY A 413 26.63 11.70 -23.37
N LEU A 414 27.40 12.52 -22.67
CA LEU A 414 27.02 13.21 -21.43
C LEU A 414 27.08 14.72 -21.66
N ILE A 415 25.99 15.41 -21.37
CA ILE A 415 25.92 16.88 -21.43
C ILE A 415 25.75 17.40 -20.00
N LYS A 416 26.76 18.07 -19.46
CA LYS A 416 26.68 18.72 -18.14
C LYS A 416 26.04 20.09 -18.29
N GLN A 417 24.91 20.30 -17.62
CA GLN A 417 24.21 21.57 -17.49
C GLN A 417 24.04 21.96 -16.01
N GLY A 418 23.44 23.14 -15.77
CA GLY A 418 23.26 23.70 -14.43
C GLY A 418 24.54 24.31 -13.86
N THR A 419 24.39 25.23 -12.91
CA THR A 419 25.49 26.02 -12.35
C THR A 419 26.38 25.26 -11.36
N GLY A 420 25.89 24.13 -10.83
CA GLY A 420 26.59 23.36 -9.81
C GLY A 420 27.84 22.62 -10.33
N ASN A 421 28.63 22.13 -9.38
CA ASN A 421 29.85 21.37 -9.58
C ASN A 421 29.56 19.87 -9.70
N LEU A 422 29.98 19.29 -10.83
CA LEU A 422 30.05 17.84 -11.03
C LEU A 422 31.47 17.35 -10.77
N VAL A 423 31.63 16.45 -9.80
CA VAL A 423 32.91 15.77 -9.54
C VAL A 423 32.89 14.38 -10.15
N MET A 424 33.87 14.09 -11.00
CA MET A 424 34.18 12.75 -11.47
C MET A 424 35.41 12.24 -10.73
N ASN A 425 35.21 11.30 -9.81
CA ASN A 425 36.25 10.75 -8.95
C ASN A 425 36.49 9.28 -9.29
N GLY A 426 37.61 8.99 -9.93
CA GLY A 426 37.93 7.63 -10.39
C GLY A 426 37.05 7.09 -11.52
N VAL A 427 36.37 7.97 -12.25
CA VAL A 427 35.70 7.61 -13.50
C VAL A 427 36.76 7.33 -14.57
N SER A 428 36.82 6.11 -15.10
CA SER A 428 37.88 5.66 -16.02
C SER A 428 37.61 5.99 -17.49
N SER A 429 36.34 6.11 -17.87
CA SER A 429 35.92 6.43 -19.24
C SER A 429 34.52 7.03 -19.22
N ALA A 430 34.29 7.96 -20.15
CA ALA A 430 33.00 8.55 -20.42
C ALA A 430 32.80 8.68 -21.93
N PRO A 431 31.55 8.69 -22.42
CA PRO A 431 31.28 9.01 -23.81
C PRO A 431 31.63 10.47 -24.11
N ALA A 432 31.34 10.96 -25.32
CA ALA A 432 31.53 12.37 -25.66
C ALA A 432 30.92 13.27 -24.57
N LEU A 433 31.72 14.20 -24.05
CA LEU A 433 31.38 15.05 -22.92
C LEU A 433 31.25 16.48 -23.39
N THR A 434 30.07 17.07 -23.19
CA THR A 434 29.83 18.50 -23.41
C THR A 434 29.63 19.20 -22.08
N LEU A 435 30.46 20.18 -21.78
CA LEU A 435 30.27 21.06 -20.62
C LEU A 435 29.51 22.31 -21.08
N GLY A 436 28.20 22.32 -20.84
CA GLY A 436 27.32 23.43 -21.22
C GLY A 436 27.16 24.50 -20.13
N ALA A 437 27.27 24.14 -18.85
CA ALA A 437 27.23 25.08 -17.73
C ALA A 437 27.87 24.52 -16.43
N GLY A 438 28.22 25.45 -15.53
CA GLY A 438 28.77 25.15 -14.21
C GLY A 438 30.22 24.68 -14.26
N SER A 439 30.63 23.92 -13.24
CA SER A 439 31.98 23.36 -13.17
C SER A 439 31.99 21.84 -13.28
N LEU A 440 33.11 21.33 -13.80
CA LEU A 440 33.47 19.92 -13.84
C LEU A 440 34.81 19.78 -13.14
N THR A 441 34.85 18.95 -12.10
CA THR A 441 36.07 18.63 -11.37
C THR A 441 36.47 17.18 -11.63
N LEU A 442 37.71 16.96 -12.05
CA LEU A 442 38.31 15.63 -12.13
C LEU A 442 39.13 15.42 -10.85
N ALA A 443 38.66 14.56 -9.95
CA ALA A 443 39.33 14.38 -8.67
C ALA A 443 40.63 13.56 -8.84
N PRO A 444 41.72 13.92 -8.13
CA PRO A 444 43.01 13.26 -8.25
C PRO A 444 42.97 11.90 -7.55
N ALA A 445 42.50 10.87 -8.25
CA ALA A 445 42.81 9.50 -7.87
C ALA A 445 44.12 9.10 -8.57
N ALA A 446 45.10 8.65 -7.80
CA ALA A 446 46.41 8.23 -8.29
C ALA A 446 46.24 7.28 -9.51
N ALA A 447 46.63 7.75 -10.69
CA ALA A 447 46.58 7.05 -11.98
C ALA A 447 45.22 6.93 -12.72
N ASN A 448 44.24 7.80 -12.50
CA ASN A 448 43.02 7.81 -13.33
C ASN A 448 43.11 8.79 -14.51
N THR A 449 43.29 8.25 -15.71
CA THR A 449 43.08 8.95 -16.98
C THR A 449 41.59 8.93 -17.30
N LEU A 450 40.92 10.08 -17.33
CA LEU A 450 39.59 10.17 -17.95
C LEU A 450 39.76 10.12 -19.47
N THR A 451 39.27 9.04 -20.09
CA THR A 451 39.18 8.97 -21.55
C THR A 451 37.81 9.46 -22.01
N VAL A 452 37.79 10.56 -22.75
CA VAL A 452 36.61 11.06 -23.47
C VAL A 452 36.93 11.12 -24.96
N PRO A 453 36.08 10.57 -25.85
CA PRO A 453 36.34 10.60 -27.29
C PRO A 453 36.28 12.03 -27.87
N ALA A 454 35.57 12.93 -27.20
CA ALA A 454 35.55 14.36 -27.47
C ALA A 454 35.19 15.13 -26.19
N LEU A 455 35.85 16.27 -25.97
CA LEU A 455 35.48 17.25 -24.94
C LEU A 455 35.10 18.55 -25.64
N ASP A 456 33.83 18.93 -25.52
CA ASP A 456 33.32 20.23 -25.99
C ASP A 456 33.07 21.14 -24.79
N ILE A 457 33.83 22.23 -24.72
CA ILE A 457 33.63 23.29 -23.73
C ILE A 457 32.84 24.38 -24.46
N ALA A 458 31.52 24.39 -24.26
CA ALA A 458 30.68 25.39 -24.91
C ALA A 458 31.18 26.78 -24.49
N ALA A 459 31.66 27.57 -25.46
CA ALA A 459 32.19 28.89 -25.19
C ALA A 459 31.12 29.70 -24.44
N ALA A 460 31.41 30.09 -23.20
CA ALA A 460 30.56 31.00 -22.45
C ALA A 460 30.44 32.28 -23.28
N ARG A 461 29.30 32.46 -23.95
CA ARG A 461 28.93 33.76 -24.49
C ARG A 461 28.65 34.64 -23.27
N THR A 462 29.67 35.38 -22.86
CA THR A 462 29.65 36.41 -21.83
C THR A 462 28.56 37.44 -22.12
#